data_AF-A0A938FW13-F1
#
_entry.id   AF-A0A938FW13-F1
#
_cell.length_a   1.000
_cell.length_b   1.000
_cell.length_c   1.000
_cell.angle_alpha   90.00
_cell.angle_beta   90.00
_cell.angle_gamma   90.00
#
_symmetry.space_group_name_H-M   'P 1'
#
loop_
_entity.id
_entity.type
_entity.pdbx_description
1 polymer ?
#
loop_
_entity_poly.entity_id
_entity_poly.type
_entity_poly.pdbx_seq_one_letter_code
_entity_poly.pdbx_strand_id
1 'polypeptide(L)'
;MAHETGMLNLAAIRGNRRITLDQISQATKISRRSLEAIESGDFKKLPGGVYNTNYIRQYAKAIDYDEDELLAFYYAKTKTGPGAGPSDPTLPADLFDRFRPASHWVR
;
A
#
# COMPACT_ATOMS: atom_id res chain seq x y z
N MET A 1 -22.47 20.19 -4.10
CA MET A 1 -21.92 19.07 -4.89
C MET A 1 -21.21 18.17 -3.90
N ALA A 2 -21.65 16.92 -3.78
CA ALA A 2 -21.31 16.06 -2.66
C ALA A 2 -19.80 15.81 -2.58
N HIS A 3 -19.18 16.29 -1.51
CA HIS A 3 -17.82 15.86 -1.14
C HIS A 3 -17.93 14.43 -0.63
N GLU A 4 -17.66 13.48 -1.52
CA GLU A 4 -17.53 12.06 -1.19
C GLU A 4 -16.20 11.86 -0.47
N THR A 5 -16.13 12.32 0.79
CA THR A 5 -14.95 12.33 1.68
C THR A 5 -14.55 10.92 2.15
N GLY A 6 -14.61 9.92 1.27
CA GLY A 6 -14.37 8.51 1.61
C GLY A 6 -13.68 7.69 0.53
N MET A 7 -13.14 8.34 -0.50
CA MET A 7 -12.42 7.68 -1.60
C MET A 7 -11.12 8.41 -1.89
N LEU A 8 -10.01 7.85 -1.43
CA LEU A 8 -8.70 8.25 -1.94
C LEU A 8 -8.65 7.85 -3.42
N ASN A 9 -8.53 8.82 -4.32
CA ASN A 9 -8.50 8.55 -5.77
C ASN A 9 -7.12 8.05 -6.22
N LEU A 10 -6.65 6.98 -5.59
CA LEU A 10 -5.29 6.45 -5.72
C LEU A 10 -4.96 6.04 -7.16
N ALA A 11 -5.94 5.47 -7.89
CA ALA A 11 -5.77 5.09 -9.29
C ALA A 11 -5.53 6.31 -10.19
N ALA A 12 -6.25 7.42 -9.99
CA ALA A 12 -5.99 8.66 -10.74
C ALA A 12 -4.65 9.31 -10.35
N ILE A 13 -4.33 9.32 -9.05
CA ILE A 13 -3.05 9.83 -8.52
C ILE A 13 -1.86 9.07 -9.13
N ARG A 14 -1.95 7.74 -9.18
CA ARG A 14 -0.97 6.87 -9.86
C ARG A 14 -0.92 7.13 -11.37
N GLY A 15 -2.09 7.22 -12.02
CA GLY A 15 -2.22 7.45 -13.46
C GLY A 15 -1.60 8.77 -13.91
N ASN A 16 -1.79 9.84 -13.14
CA ASN A 16 -1.19 11.15 -13.39
C ASN A 16 0.35 11.12 -13.33
N ARG A 17 0.91 10.20 -12.54
CA ARG A 17 2.35 9.95 -12.46
C ARG A 17 2.87 8.96 -13.50
N ARG A 18 1.98 8.41 -14.35
CA ARG A 18 2.29 7.41 -15.39
C ARG A 18 2.95 6.14 -14.85
N ILE A 19 2.63 5.77 -13.61
CA ILE A 19 3.12 4.56 -12.96
C ILE A 19 2.10 3.43 -13.17
N THR A 20 2.53 2.25 -13.59
CA THR A 20 1.64 1.08 -13.74
C THR A 20 1.66 0.22 -12.47
N LEU A 21 0.59 -0.54 -12.24
CA LEU A 21 0.58 -1.53 -11.16
C LEU A 21 1.66 -2.61 -11.33
N ASP A 22 2.01 -2.93 -12.58
CA ASP A 22 3.08 -3.90 -12.86
C ASP A 22 4.45 -3.34 -12.46
N GLN A 23 4.72 -2.04 -12.68
CA GLN A 23 5.94 -1.40 -12.21
C GLN A 23 6.04 -1.42 -10.69
N ILE A 24 4.96 -1.09 -9.99
CA ILE A 24 4.90 -1.15 -8.52
C ILE A 24 5.10 -2.59 -8.04
N SER A 25 4.43 -3.56 -8.68
CA SER A 25 4.56 -4.98 -8.33
C SER A 25 5.99 -5.49 -8.52
N GLN A 26 6.65 -5.14 -9.62
CA GLN A 26 8.04 -5.52 -9.87
C GLN A 26 9.00 -4.93 -8.82
N ALA A 27 8.78 -3.68 -8.42
CA ALA A 27 9.61 -2.97 -7.44
C ALA A 27 9.37 -3.43 -6.00
N THR A 28 8.12 -3.66 -5.60
CA THR A 28 7.70 -3.95 -4.21
C THR A 28 7.48 -5.43 -3.92
N LYS A 29 7.43 -6.27 -4.96
CA LYS A 29 6.99 -7.69 -4.91
C LYS A 29 5.58 -7.88 -4.36
N ILE A 30 4.80 -6.81 -4.22
CA ILE A 30 3.38 -6.89 -3.90
C ILE A 30 2.65 -7.36 -5.14
N SER A 31 1.75 -8.33 -5.00
CA SER A 31 0.96 -8.83 -6.12
C SER A 31 0.07 -7.74 -6.69
N ARG A 32 -0.14 -7.73 -8.02
CA ARG A 32 -1.08 -6.80 -8.66
C ARG A 32 -2.46 -6.81 -8.00
N ARG A 33 -2.97 -8.00 -7.65
CA ARG A 33 -4.25 -8.17 -6.93
C ARG A 33 -4.30 -7.40 -5.61
N SER A 34 -3.20 -7.39 -4.85
CA SER A 34 -3.11 -6.64 -3.60
C SER A 34 -3.05 -5.13 -3.84
N LEU A 35 -2.38 -4.68 -4.91
CA LEU A 35 -2.35 -3.26 -5.27
C LEU A 35 -3.73 -2.77 -5.74
N GLU A 36 -4.44 -3.56 -6.54
CA GLU A 36 -5.83 -3.29 -6.94
C GLU A 36 -6.77 -3.27 -5.72
N ALA A 37 -6.53 -4.12 -4.74
CA ALA A 37 -7.27 -4.11 -3.47
C ALA A 37 -7.04 -2.82 -2.66
N ILE A 38 -5.82 -2.27 -2.69
CA ILE A 38 -5.52 -0.96 -2.07
C ILE A 38 -6.26 0.16 -2.81
N GLU A 39 -6.21 0.17 -4.15
CA GLU A 39 -6.90 1.19 -4.97
C GLU A 39 -8.43 1.16 -4.82
N SER A 40 -9.01 -0.03 -4.65
CA SER A 40 -10.46 -0.22 -4.46
C SER A 40 -10.92 -0.14 -3.00
N GLY A 41 -9.99 -0.02 -2.05
CA GLY A 41 -10.29 -0.07 -0.61
C GLY A 41 -10.79 -1.43 -0.11
N ASP A 42 -10.63 -2.50 -0.90
CA ASP A 42 -11.00 -3.87 -0.54
C ASP A 42 -9.90 -4.55 0.27
N PHE A 43 -9.61 -3.98 1.45
CA PHE A 43 -8.51 -4.41 2.31
C PHE A 43 -8.65 -5.84 2.85
N LYS A 44 -9.84 -6.46 2.72
CA LYS A 44 -10.07 -7.87 3.06
C LYS A 44 -9.30 -8.82 2.13
N LYS A 45 -8.87 -8.37 0.95
CA LYS A 45 -8.07 -9.14 0.00
C LYS A 45 -6.58 -9.12 0.29
N LEU A 46 -6.14 -8.30 1.24
CA LEU A 46 -4.75 -8.25 1.69
C LEU A 46 -4.43 -9.43 2.62
N PRO A 47 -3.14 -9.79 2.80
CA PRO A 47 -2.74 -10.94 3.60
C PRO A 47 -3.14 -10.87 5.08
N GLY A 48 -3.35 -9.67 5.62
CA GLY A 48 -3.68 -9.45 7.03
C GLY A 48 -2.48 -9.05 7.89
N GLY A 49 -2.75 -8.72 9.16
CA GLY A 49 -1.74 -8.38 10.16
C GLY A 49 -0.84 -7.20 9.75
N VAL A 50 0.45 -7.30 10.07
CA VAL A 50 1.45 -6.25 9.81
C VAL A 50 1.65 -5.96 8.32
N TYR A 51 1.38 -6.94 7.45
CA TYR A 51 1.55 -6.81 6.01
C TYR A 51 0.63 -5.79 5.38
N ASN A 52 -0.60 -5.64 5.88
CA ASN A 52 -1.53 -4.67 5.34
C ASN A 52 -0.92 -3.28 5.41
N THR A 53 -0.41 -2.91 6.59
CA THR A 53 0.22 -1.61 6.80
C THR A 53 1.50 -1.45 5.98
N ASN A 54 2.31 -2.51 5.85
CA ASN A 54 3.52 -2.45 5.03
C ASN A 54 3.19 -2.27 3.54
N TYR A 55 2.21 -3.01 3.01
CA TYR A 55 1.81 -2.92 1.61
C TYR A 55 1.22 -1.55 1.28
N ILE A 56 0.42 -1.02 2.20
CA ILE A 56 -0.14 0.33 2.10
C ILE A 56 0.97 1.38 2.05
N ARG A 57 1.94 1.34 2.97
CA ARG A 57 3.09 2.26 2.97
C ARG A 57 3.90 2.16 1.69
N GLN A 58 4.22 0.94 1.25
CA GLN A 58 4.97 0.73 0.02
C GLN A 58 4.23 1.25 -1.21
N TYR A 59 2.90 1.07 -1.29
CA TYR A 59 2.10 1.62 -2.36
C TYR A 59 2.10 3.16 -2.33
N ALA A 60 1.83 3.78 -1.17
CA ALA A 60 1.85 5.23 -1.00
C ALA A 60 3.20 5.84 -1.44
N LYS A 61 4.32 5.28 -0.98
CA LYS A 61 5.66 5.67 -1.42
C LYS A 61 5.85 5.54 -2.94
N ALA A 62 5.40 4.43 -3.52
CA ALA A 62 5.57 4.17 -4.95
C ALA A 62 4.81 5.18 -5.83
N ILE A 63 3.75 5.79 -5.32
CA ILE A 63 2.96 6.82 -6.02
C ILE A 63 3.19 8.22 -5.44
N ASP A 64 4.21 8.42 -4.61
CA ASP A 64 4.52 9.70 -3.94
C ASP A 64 3.27 10.32 -3.29
N TYR A 65 2.59 9.52 -2.47
CA TYR A 65 1.41 9.88 -1.71
C TYR A 65 1.69 9.76 -0.22
N ASP A 66 0.97 10.53 0.60
CA ASP A 66 1.15 10.54 2.04
C ASP A 66 0.78 9.17 2.66
N GLU A 67 1.76 8.56 3.33
CA GLU A 67 1.61 7.25 3.94
C GLU A 67 0.61 7.27 5.10
N ASP A 68 0.64 8.33 5.91
CA ASP A 68 -0.18 8.46 7.10
C ASP A 68 -1.65 8.69 6.73
N GLU A 69 -1.90 9.45 5.67
CA GLU A 69 -3.25 9.65 5.12
C GLU A 69 -3.85 8.34 4.60
N LEU A 70 -3.07 7.55 3.84
CA LEU A 70 -3.54 6.26 3.34
C LEU A 70 -3.73 5.22 4.46
N LEU A 71 -2.87 5.22 5.47
CA LEU A 71 -3.02 4.38 6.66
C LEU A 71 -4.24 4.78 7.49
N ALA A 72 -4.47 6.07 7.70
CA ALA A 72 -5.64 6.57 8.41
C ALA A 72 -6.94 6.12 7.70
N PHE A 73 -6.96 6.18 6.37
CA PHE A 73 -8.07 5.66 5.57
C PHE A 73 -8.28 4.15 5.78
N TYR A 74 -7.19 3.36 5.75
CA TYR A 74 -7.24 1.93 6.02
C TYR A 74 -7.80 1.61 7.41
N TYR A 75 -7.34 2.29 8.46
CA TYR A 75 -7.80 2.08 9.83
C TYR A 75 -9.28 2.46 10.00
N ALA A 76 -9.71 3.57 9.40
CA ALA A 76 -11.11 3.98 9.39
C ALA A 76 -12.01 2.94 8.71
N LYS A 77 -11.57 2.32 7.62
CA LYS A 77 -12.33 1.29 6.87
C LYS A 77 -12.34 -0.07 7.56
N THR A 78 -11.26 -0.45 8.23
CA THR A 78 -11.10 -1.78 8.82
C THR A 78 -11.44 -1.85 10.31
N LYS A 79 -11.76 -0.71 10.96
CA LYS A 79 -11.92 -0.60 12.43
C LYS A 79 -10.75 -1.23 13.21
N THR A 80 -9.60 -1.35 12.58
CA THR A 80 -8.42 -1.99 13.16
C THR A 80 -7.56 -0.87 13.71
N GLY A 81 -7.33 -0.82 15.02
CA GLY A 81 -6.37 0.12 15.60
C GLY A 81 -4.93 -0.26 15.24
N PRO A 82 -3.96 0.65 15.36
CA PRO A 82 -2.53 0.31 15.26
C PRO A 82 -2.16 -0.63 16.42
N GLY A 83 -2.26 -1.94 16.20
CA GLY A 83 -2.00 -2.93 17.27
C GLY A 83 -2.23 -4.40 16.93
N ALA A 84 -2.77 -4.74 15.75
CA ALA A 84 -2.90 -6.14 15.32
C ALA A 84 -1.56 -6.68 14.78
N GLY A 85 -0.70 -7.16 15.69
CA GLY A 85 0.55 -7.86 15.37
C GLY A 85 0.35 -9.19 14.63
N PRO A 86 1.43 -9.81 14.11
CA PRO A 86 1.35 -10.84 13.07
C PRO A 86 0.99 -12.23 13.60
N SER A 87 0.11 -12.93 12.88
CA SER A 87 -0.08 -14.39 12.97
C SER A 87 0.30 -15.07 11.66
N ASP A 88 1.40 -14.66 11.03
CA ASP A 88 1.94 -15.32 9.84
C ASP A 88 3.38 -15.80 10.11
N PRO A 89 3.59 -17.12 10.27
CA PRO A 89 4.90 -17.70 10.61
C PRO A 89 5.85 -17.84 9.41
N THR A 90 5.46 -17.39 8.21
CA THR A 90 6.24 -17.67 6.97
C THR A 90 7.20 -16.56 6.54
N LEU A 91 7.30 -15.44 7.28
CA LEU A 91 8.22 -14.37 6.90
C LEU A 91 9.65 -14.58 7.38
N PRO A 92 10.64 -14.43 6.48
CA PRO A 92 12.01 -14.25 6.88
C PRO A 92 12.21 -12.85 7.49
N ALA A 93 12.97 -12.81 8.59
CA ALA A 93 13.21 -11.61 9.40
C ALA A 93 13.96 -10.47 8.66
N ASP A 94 14.58 -10.77 7.52
CA ASP A 94 15.41 -9.86 6.73
C ASP A 94 14.66 -9.16 5.57
N LEU A 95 13.32 -9.31 5.50
CA LEU A 95 12.51 -8.70 4.43
C LEU A 95 12.75 -7.19 4.34
N PHE A 96 12.96 -6.51 5.45
CA PHE A 96 13.21 -5.06 5.47
C PHE A 96 14.57 -4.67 4.84
N ASP A 97 15.60 -5.50 5.01
CA ASP A 97 16.97 -5.22 4.52
C ASP A 97 17.15 -5.54 3.03
N ARG A 98 16.36 -6.47 2.48
CA ARG A 98 16.37 -6.81 1.04
C ARG A 98 15.73 -5.75 0.15
N PHE A 99 15.00 -4.80 0.72
CA PHE A 99 14.25 -3.76 0.00
C PHE A 99 14.92 -2.39 0.00
N ARG A 100 16.27 -2.35 -0.11
CA ARG A 100 16.98 -1.13 -0.48
C ARG A 100 16.75 -0.87 -1.98
N PRO A 101 15.98 0.16 -2.39
CA PRO A 101 15.76 0.41 -3.80
C PRO A 101 17.09 0.74 -4.49
N ALA A 102 17.29 0.18 -5.69
CA ALA A 102 18.36 0.61 -6.57
C ALA A 102 18.21 2.11 -6.81
N SER A 103 19.27 2.84 -6.47
CA SER A 103 19.43 4.28 -6.57
C SER A 103 19.12 4.79 -7.97
N HIS A 104 17.87 5.17 -8.24
CA HIS A 104 17.46 6.07 -9.33
C HIS A 104 15.96 6.44 -9.21
N TRP A 105 15.56 7.16 -8.15
CA TRP A 105 14.21 7.74 -8.10
C TRP A 105 14.35 9.21 -7.68
N VAL A 106 14.03 10.10 -8.63
CA VAL A 106 14.17 11.56 -8.65
C VAL A 106 15.59 12.07 -8.97
N ARG A 107 15.70 12.67 -10.16
CA ARG A 107 16.71 13.69 -10.50
C ARG A 107 16.05 15.06 -10.38
#